data_AF-A0A9W7A8M1-F1
#
_entry.id   AF-A0A9W7A8M1-F1
#
_cell.length_a   1.000
_cell.length_b   1.000
_cell.length_c   1.000
_cell.angle_alpha   90.00
_cell.angle_beta   90.00
_cell.angle_gamma   90.00
#
_symmetry.space_group_name_H-M   'P 1'
#
loop_
_entity.id
_entity.type
_entity.pdbx_description
1 polymer ?
#
loop_
_entity_poly.entity_id
_entity_poly.type
_entity_poly.pdbx_seq_one_letter_code
_entity_poly.pdbx_strand_id
1 'polypeptide(L)'
;MQVLSDVRANLKGAYNNVVPYAKLDPARLYAHFLGRILYVFSLFVWPYLAFPFWKALIWAVVPIATFSWSFMLNSQINHLTENCAHASSPHFLKHQVITAQDFGEGRWWPTFFSGGLNMQVEHHMFPCVNHCHLKSLQPEVKALCEKHDVPYYMVSGYREALRTHLKHTEEMGVRPFSVGHEH
;
A
#
# COMPACT_ATOMS: atom_id res chain seq x y z
N MET A 1 -21.12 -9.00 17.39
CA MET A 1 -20.76 -7.87 18.29
C MET A 1 -19.25 -7.62 18.28
N GLN A 2 -18.68 -7.25 17.13
CA GLN A 2 -17.22 -7.05 16.98
C GLN A 2 -16.78 -5.66 17.48
N VAL A 3 -17.64 -4.66 17.29
CA VAL A 3 -17.38 -3.28 17.74
C VAL A 3 -17.17 -3.19 19.26
N LEU A 4 -17.96 -3.91 20.06
CA LEU A 4 -17.83 -3.88 21.52
C LEU A 4 -16.56 -4.59 22.01
N SER A 5 -16.13 -5.66 21.34
CA SER A 5 -14.83 -6.29 21.63
C SER A 5 -13.66 -5.38 21.25
N ASP A 6 -13.78 -4.64 20.14
CA ASP A 6 -12.74 -3.72 19.68
C ASP A 6 -12.62 -2.50 20.59
N VAL A 7 -13.75 -1.92 21.04
CA VAL A 7 -13.75 -0.87 22.05
C VAL A 7 -13.14 -1.38 23.36
N ARG A 8 -13.48 -2.59 23.78
CA ARG A 8 -12.93 -3.19 25.01
C ARG A 8 -11.43 -3.49 24.89
N ALA A 9 -10.97 -3.93 23.73
CA ALA A 9 -9.54 -4.14 23.43
C ALA A 9 -8.77 -2.80 23.48
N ASN A 10 -9.32 -1.76 22.86
CA ASN A 10 -8.79 -0.39 22.92
C ASN A 10 -8.68 0.12 24.37
N LEU A 11 -9.70 -0.11 25.20
CA LEU A 11 -9.69 0.28 26.62
C LEU A 11 -8.71 -0.55 27.47
N LYS A 12 -8.49 -1.82 27.13
CA LYS A 12 -7.58 -2.73 27.85
C LYS A 12 -6.10 -2.49 27.56
N GLY A 13 -5.77 -1.63 26.60
CA GLY A 13 -4.38 -1.43 26.28
C GLY A 13 -3.77 -2.58 25.47
N ALA A 14 -4.55 -3.48 24.87
CA ALA A 14 -4.04 -4.64 24.15
C ALA A 14 -4.93 -5.06 22.96
N TYR A 15 -4.31 -5.30 21.80
CA TYR A 15 -4.98 -5.85 20.63
C TYR A 15 -5.19 -7.35 20.78
N ASN A 16 -6.44 -7.79 20.62
CA ASN A 16 -6.89 -9.18 20.77
C ASN A 16 -6.47 -9.85 22.09
N ASN A 17 -6.18 -9.08 23.14
CA ASN A 17 -5.57 -9.54 24.41
C ASN A 17 -4.21 -10.26 24.28
N VAL A 18 -3.55 -10.23 23.13
CA VAL A 18 -2.26 -10.92 22.89
C VAL A 18 -1.11 -9.92 22.72
N VAL A 19 -1.38 -8.78 22.07
CA VAL A 19 -0.35 -7.78 21.77
C VAL A 19 -0.65 -6.52 22.58
N PRO A 20 0.16 -6.19 23.62
CA PRO A 20 -0.02 -4.94 24.33
C PRO A 20 0.19 -3.78 23.36
N TYR A 21 -0.67 -2.76 23.42
CA TYR A 21 -0.39 -1.52 22.71
C TYR A 21 0.93 -0.97 23.21
N ALA A 22 1.75 -0.53 22.27
CA ALA A 22 2.94 0.23 22.61
C ALA A 22 2.50 1.43 23.46
N LYS A 23 3.02 1.53 24.69
CA LYS A 23 2.82 2.71 25.51
C LYS A 23 3.46 3.88 24.78
N LEU A 24 2.61 4.74 24.20
CA LEU A 24 3.07 5.96 23.58
C LEU A 24 3.50 6.92 24.68
N ASP A 25 4.69 7.48 24.52
CA ASP A 25 5.15 8.60 25.33
C ASP A 25 4.10 9.73 25.31
N PRO A 26 3.78 10.39 26.44
CA PRO A 26 2.76 11.42 26.50
C PRO A 26 2.97 12.54 25.47
N ALA A 27 4.22 12.96 25.20
CA ALA A 27 4.48 13.99 24.20
C ALA A 27 4.12 13.50 22.79
N ARG A 28 4.39 12.22 22.46
CA ARG A 28 3.93 11.62 21.20
C ARG A 28 2.42 11.56 21.10
N LEU A 29 1.73 11.26 22.20
CA LEU A 29 0.27 11.22 22.24
C LEU A 29 -0.32 12.62 22.00
N TYR A 30 0.19 13.65 22.69
CA TYR A 30 -0.22 15.04 22.47
C TYR A 30 0.07 15.49 21.04
N ALA A 31 1.27 15.23 20.51
CA ALA A 31 1.62 15.56 19.14
C ALA A 31 0.70 14.87 18.13
N HIS A 32 0.32 13.61 18.37
CA HIS A 32 -0.60 12.87 17.53
C HIS A 32 -2.00 13.51 17.46
N PHE A 33 -2.60 13.83 18.62
CA PHE A 33 -3.92 14.47 18.65
C PHE A 33 -3.89 15.90 18.14
N LEU A 34 -2.89 16.70 18.54
CA LEU A 34 -2.72 18.06 18.03
C LEU A 34 -2.55 18.07 16.52
N GLY A 35 -1.71 17.18 15.97
CA GLY A 35 -1.52 17.03 14.53
C GLY A 35 -2.83 16.71 13.80
N ARG A 36 -3.68 15.84 14.34
CA ARG A 36 -5.01 15.55 13.78
C ARG A 36 -5.94 16.76 13.82
N ILE A 37 -5.96 17.49 14.94
CA ILE A 37 -6.78 18.70 15.08
C ILE A 37 -6.33 19.75 14.07
N LEU A 38 -5.02 20.00 13.96
CA LEU A 38 -4.45 20.95 12.99
C LEU A 38 -4.70 20.51 11.54
N TYR A 39 -4.60 19.22 11.25
CA TYR A 39 -4.91 18.66 9.93
C TYR A 39 -6.40 18.88 9.56
N VAL A 40 -7.32 18.49 10.45
CA VAL A 40 -8.76 18.66 10.22
C VAL A 40 -9.12 20.14 10.11
N PHE A 41 -8.57 20.97 11.00
CA PHE A 41 -8.81 22.40 10.98
C PHE A 41 -8.30 23.06 9.69
N SER A 42 -7.05 22.78 9.29
CA SER A 42 -6.44 23.42 8.12
C SER A 42 -7.07 23.02 6.78
N LEU A 43 -7.59 21.80 6.66
CA LEU A 43 -8.22 21.33 5.42
C LEU A 43 -9.74 21.53 5.38
N PHE A 44 -10.45 21.44 6.51
CA PHE A 44 -11.91 21.39 6.52
C PHE A 44 -12.60 22.51 7.30
N VAL A 45 -11.88 23.33 8.06
CA VAL A 45 -12.49 24.42 8.84
C VAL A 45 -11.98 25.77 8.36
N TRP A 46 -10.66 26.00 8.46
CA TRP A 46 -10.01 27.25 8.11
C TRP A 46 -10.34 27.75 6.70
N PRO A 47 -10.36 26.92 5.64
CA PRO A 47 -10.65 27.39 4.28
C PRO A 47 -12.06 27.98 4.15
N TYR A 48 -13.02 27.44 4.89
CA TYR A 48 -14.42 27.91 4.87
C TYR A 48 -14.61 29.21 5.68
N LEU A 49 -13.67 29.53 6.56
CA LEU A 49 -13.63 30.83 7.25
C LEU A 49 -12.88 31.89 6.43
N ALA A 50 -11.88 31.48 5.66
CA ALA A 50 -10.99 32.38 4.92
C ALA A 50 -11.44 32.67 3.48
N PHE A 51 -12.18 31.75 2.84
CA PHE A 51 -12.52 31.83 1.42
C PHE A 51 -14.01 31.60 1.14
N PRO A 52 -14.53 32.09 0.00
CA PRO A 52 -15.86 31.69 -0.50
C PRO A 52 -15.97 30.17 -0.63
N PHE A 53 -17.18 29.65 -0.42
CA PHE A 53 -17.48 28.21 -0.35
C PHE A 53 -16.78 27.37 -1.44
N TRP A 54 -16.84 27.79 -2.71
CA TRP A 54 -16.27 27.01 -3.82
C TRP A 54 -14.73 26.92 -3.76
N LYS A 55 -14.04 27.98 -3.33
CA LYS A 55 -12.57 27.96 -3.15
C LYS A 55 -12.19 27.10 -1.94
N ALA A 56 -12.95 27.21 -0.86
CA ALA A 56 -12.78 26.37 0.32
C ALA A 56 -12.96 24.88 -0.01
N LEU A 57 -13.97 24.56 -0.83
CA LEU A 57 -14.21 23.19 -1.30
C LEU A 57 -13.04 22.67 -2.16
N ILE A 58 -12.52 23.48 -3.10
CA ILE A 58 -11.35 23.10 -3.89
C ILE A 58 -10.13 22.84 -2.98
N TRP A 59 -9.90 23.71 -1.99
CA TRP A 59 -8.81 23.54 -1.02
C TRP A 59 -8.94 22.25 -0.21
N ALA A 60 -10.16 21.90 0.23
CA ALA A 60 -10.40 20.69 1.00
C ALA A 60 -10.25 19.42 0.16
N VAL A 61 -10.79 19.43 -1.07
CA VAL A 61 -10.94 18.21 -1.89
C VAL A 61 -9.69 17.90 -2.70
N VAL A 62 -9.11 18.89 -3.39
CA VAL A 62 -8.03 18.62 -4.37
C VAL A 62 -6.80 17.98 -3.72
N PRO A 63 -6.23 18.50 -2.62
CA PRO A 63 -5.05 17.89 -2.00
C PRO A 63 -5.29 16.45 -1.54
N ILE A 64 -6.46 16.18 -0.96
CA ILE A 64 -6.83 14.84 -0.50
C ILE A 64 -7.02 13.89 -1.67
N ALA A 65 -7.73 14.32 -2.71
CA ALA A 65 -7.95 13.52 -3.91
C ALA A 65 -6.62 13.23 -4.62
N THR A 66 -5.75 14.23 -4.78
CA THR A 66 -4.42 14.05 -5.37
C THR A 66 -3.57 13.09 -4.55
N PHE A 67 -3.46 13.30 -3.24
CA PHE A 67 -2.68 12.40 -2.38
C PHE A 67 -3.22 10.97 -2.41
N SER A 68 -4.54 10.80 -2.28
CA SER A 68 -5.19 9.49 -2.29
C SER A 68 -5.00 8.78 -3.62
N TRP A 69 -5.16 9.49 -4.74
CA TRP A 69 -4.94 8.93 -6.08
C TRP A 69 -3.48 8.54 -6.28
N SER A 70 -2.53 9.40 -5.91
CA SER A 70 -1.11 9.10 -6.01
C SER A 70 -0.72 7.90 -5.16
N PHE A 71 -1.18 7.83 -3.90
CA PHE A 71 -0.90 6.71 -3.02
C PHE A 71 -1.52 5.41 -3.52
N MET A 72 -2.81 5.42 -3.87
CA MET A 72 -3.51 4.23 -4.39
C MET A 72 -2.93 3.75 -5.71
N LEU A 73 -2.61 4.66 -6.64
CA LEU A 73 -1.97 4.28 -7.89
C LEU A 73 -0.64 3.56 -7.65
N ASN A 74 0.22 4.11 -6.80
CA ASN A 74 1.52 3.49 -6.54
C ASN A 74 1.43 2.21 -5.70
N SER A 75 0.44 2.08 -4.82
CA SER A 75 0.28 0.87 -4.01
C SER A 75 -0.40 -0.26 -4.78
N GLN A 76 -1.34 0.02 -5.68
CA GLN A 76 -2.19 -1.02 -6.29
C GLN A 76 -1.63 -1.62 -7.58
N ILE A 77 -0.89 -0.85 -8.39
CA ILE A 77 -0.36 -1.30 -9.70
C ILE A 77 0.66 -2.45 -9.59
N ASN A 78 1.09 -2.78 -8.37
CA ASN A 78 2.04 -3.84 -8.05
C ASN A 78 1.37 -5.12 -7.52
N HIS A 79 0.08 -5.10 -7.19
CA HIS A 79 -0.62 -6.27 -6.61
C HIS A 79 -1.81 -6.71 -7.46
N LEU A 80 -2.55 -5.74 -8.02
CA LEU A 80 -3.77 -6.00 -8.77
C LEU A 80 -3.45 -6.15 -10.26
N THR A 81 -2.66 -7.18 -10.59
CA THR A 81 -2.33 -7.59 -11.95
C THR A 81 -2.67 -9.07 -12.14
N GLU A 82 -2.89 -9.49 -13.39
CA GLU A 82 -3.31 -10.85 -13.75
C GLU A 82 -2.44 -11.95 -13.11
N ASN A 83 -1.12 -11.73 -13.06
CA ASN A 83 -0.15 -12.69 -12.52
C ASN A 83 -0.14 -12.77 -10.99
N CYS A 84 -0.52 -11.69 -10.29
CA CYS A 84 -0.33 -11.55 -8.85
C CYS A 84 -1.63 -11.63 -8.06
N ALA A 85 -2.73 -11.10 -8.62
CA ALA A 85 -3.99 -10.87 -7.90
C ALA A 85 -4.67 -12.17 -7.41
N HIS A 86 -4.42 -13.29 -8.09
CA HIS A 86 -4.98 -14.59 -7.76
C HIS A 86 -3.93 -15.60 -7.27
N ALA A 87 -2.66 -15.19 -7.20
CA ALA A 87 -1.59 -16.07 -6.76
C ALA A 87 -1.70 -16.34 -5.26
N SER A 88 -1.46 -17.58 -4.85
CA SER A 88 -1.41 -17.94 -3.44
C SER A 88 -0.42 -19.07 -3.21
N SER A 89 0.15 -19.13 -2.00
CA SER A 89 1.04 -20.22 -1.62
C SER A 89 0.94 -20.45 -0.11
N PRO A 90 0.95 -21.72 0.36
CA PRO A 90 1.05 -22.01 1.78
C PRO A 90 2.43 -21.65 2.36
N HIS A 91 3.45 -21.47 1.51
CA HIS A 91 4.77 -21.06 1.95
C HIS A 91 4.85 -19.53 2.01
N PHE A 92 5.02 -18.99 3.22
CA PHE A 92 5.01 -17.56 3.49
C PHE A 92 5.90 -16.75 2.54
N LEU A 93 7.18 -17.12 2.39
CA LEU A 93 8.13 -16.37 1.55
C LEU A 93 7.76 -16.45 0.05
N LYS A 94 7.34 -17.62 -0.43
CA LYS A 94 6.86 -17.76 -1.82
C LYS A 94 5.63 -16.88 -2.05
N HIS A 95 4.70 -16.87 -1.09
CA HIS A 95 3.50 -16.05 -1.16
C HIS A 95 3.83 -14.55 -1.24
N GLN A 96 4.78 -14.06 -0.44
CA GLN A 96 5.24 -12.67 -0.50
C GLN A 96 5.73 -12.25 -1.89
N VAL A 97 6.44 -13.15 -2.59
CA VAL A 97 6.97 -12.89 -3.94
C VAL A 97 5.87 -12.94 -5.00
N ILE A 98 5.10 -14.03 -5.05
CA ILE A 98 4.17 -14.26 -6.18
C ILE A 98 2.91 -13.37 -6.15
N THR A 99 2.64 -12.70 -5.03
CA THR A 99 1.52 -11.77 -4.87
C THR A 99 1.91 -10.30 -5.11
N ALA A 100 3.14 -10.07 -5.58
CA ALA A 100 3.66 -8.77 -5.89
C ALA A 100 4.38 -8.77 -7.23
N GLN A 101 4.37 -7.60 -7.86
CA GLN A 101 5.09 -7.30 -9.08
C GLN A 101 5.91 -6.04 -8.85
N ASP A 102 7.13 -6.04 -9.35
CA ASP A 102 8.01 -4.89 -9.38
C ASP A 102 7.94 -4.15 -10.71
N PHE A 103 8.36 -2.89 -10.72
CA PHE A 103 8.47 -2.15 -11.97
C PHE A 103 9.65 -1.18 -12.04
N GLY A 104 10.16 -0.97 -13.25
CA GLY A 104 11.12 0.09 -13.52
C GLY A 104 12.53 -0.17 -12.97
N GLU A 105 12.99 -1.42 -13.04
CA GLU A 105 14.31 -1.84 -12.58
C GLU A 105 15.45 -0.91 -13.05
N GLY A 106 16.39 -0.66 -12.14
CA GLY A 106 17.60 0.12 -12.40
C GLY A 106 17.36 1.62 -12.60
N ARG A 107 16.12 2.07 -12.79
CA ARG A 107 15.77 3.47 -13.05
C ARG A 107 15.53 4.21 -11.73
N TRP A 108 16.03 5.44 -11.63
CA TRP A 108 15.87 6.25 -10.42
C TRP A 108 14.48 6.88 -10.29
N TRP A 109 13.86 7.26 -11.42
CA TRP A 109 12.60 7.99 -11.44
C TRP A 109 11.40 7.15 -10.92
N PRO A 110 11.25 5.84 -11.21
CA PRO A 110 10.16 5.05 -10.66
C PRO A 110 10.24 4.96 -9.14
N THR A 111 11.44 4.75 -8.60
CA THR A 111 11.69 4.73 -7.16
C THR A 111 11.42 6.08 -6.51
N PHE A 112 11.83 7.18 -7.13
CA PHE A 112 11.57 8.51 -6.62
C PHE A 112 10.08 8.86 -6.57
N PHE A 113 9.36 8.69 -7.70
CA PHE A 113 7.93 9.06 -7.79
C PHE A 113 7.01 8.12 -7.01
N SER A 114 7.41 6.86 -6.83
CA SER A 114 6.64 5.89 -6.04
C SER A 114 6.97 5.94 -4.55
N GLY A 115 8.00 6.68 -4.13
CA GLY A 115 8.52 6.62 -2.77
C GLY A 115 9.04 5.23 -2.39
N GLY A 116 9.57 4.49 -3.36
CA GLY A 116 10.06 3.12 -3.21
C GLY A 116 8.99 2.02 -3.35
N LEU A 117 7.72 2.38 -3.60
CA LEU A 117 6.64 1.41 -3.81
C LEU A 117 6.77 0.62 -5.11
N ASN A 118 7.76 0.91 -5.97
CA ASN A 118 8.03 0.14 -7.18
C ASN A 118 8.73 -1.21 -6.93
N MET A 119 9.21 -1.44 -5.70
CA MET A 119 9.93 -2.64 -5.24
C MET A 119 9.12 -3.36 -4.16
N GLN A 120 7.95 -3.89 -4.53
CA GLN A 120 7.03 -4.52 -3.57
C GLN A 120 7.49 -5.92 -3.18
N VAL A 121 8.14 -6.65 -4.09
CA VAL A 121 8.64 -7.98 -3.77
C VAL A 121 9.64 -7.90 -2.62
N GLU A 122 10.61 -6.98 -2.69
CA GLU A 122 11.58 -6.79 -1.61
C GLU A 122 10.93 -6.17 -0.36
N HIS A 123 9.95 -5.27 -0.51
CA HIS A 123 9.21 -4.72 0.63
C HIS A 123 8.49 -5.80 1.44
N HIS A 124 7.83 -6.75 0.75
CA HIS A 124 7.14 -7.87 1.38
C HIS A 124 8.10 -8.86 2.05
N MET A 125 9.23 -9.15 1.40
CA MET A 125 10.25 -10.05 1.95
C MET A 125 11.00 -9.44 3.14
N PHE A 126 11.18 -8.11 3.15
CA PHE A 126 11.96 -7.38 4.14
C PHE A 126 11.22 -6.13 4.66
N PRO A 127 10.08 -6.27 5.34
CA PRO A 127 9.23 -5.13 5.73
C PRO A 127 9.89 -4.16 6.72
N CYS A 128 10.95 -4.60 7.40
CA CYS A 128 11.73 -3.77 8.32
C CYS A 128 12.89 -3.03 7.66
N VAL A 129 13.17 -3.30 6.38
CA VAL A 129 14.25 -2.64 5.64
C VAL A 129 13.73 -1.36 5.01
N ASN A 130 14.48 -0.26 5.17
CA ASN A 130 14.13 1.01 4.54
C ASN A 130 14.16 0.88 3.01
N HIS A 131 13.14 1.46 2.35
CA HIS A 131 12.98 1.42 0.90
C HIS A 131 14.23 1.82 0.09
N CYS A 132 15.08 2.70 0.64
CA CYS A 132 16.35 3.11 0.02
C CYS A 132 17.32 1.94 -0.22
N HIS A 133 17.20 0.85 0.55
CA HIS A 133 18.07 -0.32 0.43
C HIS A 133 17.49 -1.44 -0.46
N LEU A 134 16.21 -1.37 -0.82
CA LEU A 134 15.55 -2.44 -1.59
C LEU A 134 16.20 -2.63 -2.97
N LYS A 135 16.68 -1.54 -3.58
CA LYS A 135 17.42 -1.59 -4.85
C LYS A 135 18.67 -2.49 -4.77
N SER A 136 19.33 -2.52 -3.63
CA SER A 136 20.51 -3.37 -3.41
C SER A 136 20.14 -4.83 -3.13
N LEU A 137 18.93 -5.09 -2.62
CA LEU A 137 18.42 -6.44 -2.33
C LEU A 137 17.82 -7.11 -3.56
N GLN A 138 17.23 -6.33 -4.46
CA GLN A 138 16.50 -6.83 -5.64
C GLN A 138 17.28 -7.88 -6.46
N PRO A 139 18.58 -7.70 -6.79
CA PRO A 139 19.34 -8.71 -7.53
C PRO A 139 19.49 -10.04 -6.78
N GLU A 140 19.70 -9.99 -5.46
CA GLU A 140 19.85 -11.17 -4.61
C GLU A 140 18.52 -11.92 -4.47
N VAL A 141 17.42 -11.18 -4.31
CA VAL A 141 16.07 -11.75 -4.24
C VAL A 141 15.71 -12.43 -5.56
N LYS A 142 16.00 -11.80 -6.70
CA LYS A 142 15.79 -12.41 -8.02
C LYS A 142 16.59 -13.69 -8.21
N ALA A 143 17.88 -13.68 -7.88
CA ALA A 143 18.73 -14.86 -7.96
C ALA A 143 18.22 -16.01 -7.08
N LEU A 144 17.71 -15.67 -5.88
CA LEU A 144 17.08 -16.65 -4.99
C LEU A 144 15.78 -17.21 -5.58
N CYS A 145 14.94 -16.36 -6.17
CA CYS A 145 13.71 -16.79 -6.82
C CYS A 145 14.00 -17.73 -7.99
N GLU A 146 14.97 -17.40 -8.83
CA GLU A 146 15.43 -18.25 -9.94
C GLU A 146 15.95 -19.60 -9.45
N LYS A 147 16.80 -19.60 -8.42
CA LYS A 147 17.34 -20.83 -7.79
C LYS A 147 16.25 -21.78 -7.28
N HIS A 148 15.12 -21.23 -6.84
CA HIS A 148 14.03 -21.98 -6.21
C HIS A 148 12.79 -22.14 -7.11
N ASP A 149 12.90 -21.80 -8.40
CA ASP A 149 11.80 -21.87 -9.37
C ASP A 149 10.55 -21.12 -8.87
N VAL A 150 10.76 -19.92 -8.32
CA VAL A 150 9.71 -18.99 -7.88
C VAL A 150 9.60 -17.88 -8.92
N PRO A 151 8.40 -17.63 -9.50
CA PRO A 151 8.25 -16.55 -10.46
C PRO A 151 8.42 -15.20 -9.76
N TYR A 152 9.34 -14.40 -10.29
CA TYR A 152 9.56 -13.02 -9.90
C TYR A 152 8.96 -12.12 -10.97
N TYR A 153 7.84 -11.45 -10.67
CA TYR A 153 7.15 -10.61 -11.65
C TYR A 153 7.75 -9.21 -11.71
N MET A 154 8.12 -8.78 -12.91
CA MET A 154 8.67 -7.45 -13.14
C MET A 154 8.26 -6.89 -14.49
N VAL A 155 7.92 -5.59 -14.51
CA VAL A 155 7.60 -4.87 -15.75
C VAL A 155 8.50 -3.65 -15.96
N SER A 156 8.57 -3.17 -17.20
CA SER A 156 9.55 -2.17 -17.64
C SER A 156 9.43 -0.80 -16.95
N GLY A 157 8.26 -0.45 -16.40
CA GLY A 157 8.02 0.80 -15.70
C GLY A 157 6.53 1.15 -15.58
N TYR A 158 6.23 2.38 -15.17
CA TYR A 158 4.86 2.84 -14.87
C TYR A 158 3.85 2.59 -15.98
N ARG A 159 4.21 2.84 -17.25
CA ARG A 159 3.28 2.65 -18.38
C ARG A 159 2.80 1.20 -18.48
N GLU A 160 3.73 0.26 -18.32
CA GLU A 160 3.41 -1.15 -18.40
C GLU A 160 2.68 -1.62 -17.14
N ALA A 161 3.13 -1.22 -15.95
CA ALA A 161 2.46 -1.52 -14.68
C ALA A 161 1.00 -1.04 -14.68
N LEU A 162 0.76 0.19 -15.15
CA LEU A 162 -0.58 0.74 -15.29
C LEU A 162 -1.41 -0.05 -16.32
N ARG A 163 -0.82 -0.40 -17.46
CA ARG A 163 -1.50 -1.19 -18.49
C ARG A 163 -1.94 -2.55 -17.95
N THR A 164 -1.05 -3.27 -17.25
CA THR A 164 -1.38 -4.59 -16.68
C THR A 164 -2.46 -4.49 -15.61
N HIS A 165 -2.42 -3.44 -14.79
CA HIS A 165 -3.42 -3.18 -13.76
C HIS A 165 -4.80 -2.87 -14.34
N LEU A 166 -4.87 -1.97 -15.33
CA LEU A 166 -6.12 -1.60 -16.00
C LEU A 166 -6.72 -2.79 -16.75
N LYS A 167 -5.90 -3.58 -17.46
CA LYS A 167 -6.35 -4.79 -18.14
C LYS A 167 -7.01 -5.76 -17.15
N HIS A 168 -6.35 -6.04 -16.03
CA HIS A 168 -6.91 -6.93 -15.00
C HIS A 168 -8.22 -6.38 -14.42
N THR A 169 -8.29 -5.08 -14.16
CA THR A 169 -9.51 -4.43 -13.65
C THR A 169 -10.67 -4.50 -14.65
N GLU A 170 -10.38 -4.31 -15.95
CA GLU A 170 -11.36 -4.48 -17.03
C GLU A 170 -11.88 -5.93 -17.09
N GLU A 171 -10.98 -6.91 -17.03
CA GLU A 171 -11.34 -8.33 -17.02
C GLU A 171 -12.24 -8.69 -15.84
N MET A 172 -11.96 -8.16 -14.64
CA MET A 172 -12.82 -8.31 -13.46
C MET A 172 -14.20 -7.66 -13.63
N GLY A 173 -14.31 -6.60 -14.44
CA GLY A 173 -15.57 -5.92 -14.72
C GLY A 173 -16.46 -6.64 -15.74
N VAL A 174 -15.88 -7.49 -16.59
CA VAL A 174 -16.59 -8.18 -17.69
C VAL A 174 -16.90 -9.64 -17.35
N ARG A 175 -16.03 -10.34 -16.60
CA ARG A 175 -16.24 -11.76 -16.26
C ARG A 175 -16.99 -11.86 -14.93
N PRO A 176 -18.24 -12.40 -14.88
CA PRO A 176 -18.82 -12.78 -13.60
C PRO A 176 -17.90 -13.83 -12.95
N PHE A 177 -17.68 -13.69 -11.64
CA PHE A 177 -16.86 -14.60 -10.85
C PHE A 177 -17.36 -16.04 -11.08
N SER A 178 -16.71 -16.79 -11.97
CA SER A 178 -16.99 -18.21 -12.11
C SER A 178 -16.41 -18.86 -10.87
N VAL A 179 -17.27 -19.18 -9.91
CA VAL A 179 -16.94 -20.11 -8.83
C VAL A 179 -16.72 -21.47 -9.49
N GLY A 180 -15.52 -21.66 -10.03
CA GLY A 180 -15.02 -22.91 -10.59
C GLY A 180 -14.04 -23.50 -9.59
N HIS A 181 -14.46 -24.59 -8.96
CA HIS A 181 -13.67 -25.43 -8.07
C HIS A 181 -12.30 -25.81 -8.67
N GLU A 182 -11.28 -25.86 -7.80
CA GLU A 182 -10.50 -27.07 -7.44
C GLU A 182 -9.10 -26.65 -6.97
N HIS A 183 -8.88 -26.72 -5.65
CA HIS A 183 -7.69 -27.30 -5.02
C HIS A 183 -8.05 -27.70 -3.59
#